data_AF-A0A6D2L5Z7-F1
#
_entry.id   AF-A0A6D2L5Z7-F1
#
_cell.length_a   1.000
_cell.length_b   1.000
_cell.length_c   1.000
_cell.angle_alpha   90.00
_cell.angle_beta   90.00
_cell.angle_gamma   90.00
#
_symmetry.space_group_name_H-M   'P 1'
#
loop_
_entity.id
_entity.type
_entity.pdbx_description
1 polymer ?
#
loop_
_entity_poly.entity_id
_entity_poly.type
_entity_poly.pdbx_seq_one_letter_code
_entity_poly.pdbx_strand_id
1 'polypeptide(L)'
;MTCSFCNALVWKGEAIGRPTHSSRKLFTICCQQGRVKLPPVKEPPSPLKELIDTPTYRKHNRLLNSLLAFTSMGAKIDHTVTGTPGPFTFRVHGQNHHRMGSLFPADGKPPQFLQLYIYDTANEVENRMKSMSRGESKVKVDEKILEQLIKMLDLNNHLAQTFRHARDRYESGTGEEFNIRLISQKQRGRQYDLPSADEIASLIVGDFNLHSGQRDVVVQFKSLSLQMISDLHPLFMSLQYPLLFPYGETGYHPQIPYCPTVESRVKRETMTMREFYSYQLQTRMTEGMILIKSGRLLHQYIVDAYTATEQERLRFVILNQKKLRADLYNNICDALDRGDTDAKSIGTRVILPSSFTAGPQYMSEKYHDAIAICRWFGNPHLFITVTANPNWDEISEHLEKYGGESANSRPDLEVRAFKLRLDELMRDFKVGTFFPIPEAVVYTIEFQKRGLPHAHILLWFRGFTQEATPSIIDHYISAEIPDRETDREGFDLVQRHMIHGPCGDSRKSSPCMEKGKCTKNFPKPFAQETSIDKS
;
A
#
# COMPACT_ATOMS: atom_id res chain seq x y z
N MET A 1 -21.13 -1.91 9.46
CA MET A 1 -21.40 -3.03 10.39
C MET A 1 -20.07 -3.57 10.91
N THR A 2 -20.05 -4.57 11.82
CA THR A 2 -18.81 -5.16 12.35
C THR A 2 -18.68 -6.63 11.98
N CYS A 3 -17.44 -7.07 11.74
CA CYS A 3 -17.12 -8.48 11.56
C CYS A 3 -17.28 -9.21 12.89
N SER A 4 -18.17 -10.20 12.91
CA SER A 4 -18.47 -11.00 14.10
C SER A 4 -17.31 -11.84 14.69
N PHE A 5 -16.17 -11.96 14.00
CA PHE A 5 -15.00 -12.71 14.52
C PHE A 5 -13.88 -11.82 15.05
N CYS A 6 -13.70 -10.62 14.47
CA CYS A 6 -12.57 -9.74 14.79
C CYS A 6 -12.96 -8.28 15.02
N ASN A 7 -14.26 -7.97 15.07
CA ASN A 7 -14.83 -6.64 15.29
C ASN A 7 -14.41 -5.54 14.28
N ALA A 8 -13.75 -5.91 13.18
CA ALA A 8 -13.40 -4.98 12.11
C ALA A 8 -14.65 -4.33 11.51
N LEU A 9 -14.60 -3.01 11.28
CA LEU A 9 -15.60 -2.29 10.51
C LEU A 9 -15.55 -2.76 9.04
N VAL A 10 -16.70 -3.26 8.58
CA VAL A 10 -16.89 -3.80 7.24
C VAL A 10 -18.22 -3.32 6.67
N TRP A 11 -18.31 -3.29 5.34
CA TRP A 11 -19.53 -2.97 4.61
C TRP A 11 -20.29 -4.24 4.24
N LYS A 12 -21.61 -4.13 4.09
CA LYS A 12 -22.48 -5.26 3.75
C LYS A 12 -22.07 -5.92 2.44
N GLY A 13 -21.63 -5.14 1.46
CA GLY A 13 -21.18 -5.63 0.15
C GLY A 13 -19.89 -6.46 0.19
N GLU A 14 -19.11 -6.40 1.28
CA GLU A 14 -17.88 -7.17 1.43
C GLU A 14 -18.11 -8.58 1.98
N ALA A 15 -19.35 -8.90 2.33
CA ALA A 15 -19.71 -10.23 2.82
C ALA A 15 -19.62 -11.26 1.69
N ILE A 16 -19.14 -12.46 2.04
CA ILE A 16 -19.07 -13.60 1.12
C ILE A 16 -20.19 -14.60 1.38
N GLY A 17 -20.59 -15.34 0.35
CA GLY A 17 -21.67 -16.33 0.40
C GLY A 17 -23.00 -15.81 -0.15
N ARG A 18 -23.95 -16.72 -0.45
CA ARG A 18 -25.29 -16.32 -0.91
C ARG A 18 -26.07 -15.71 0.27
N PRO A 19 -26.67 -14.52 0.11
CA PRO A 19 -27.48 -13.92 1.16
C PRO A 19 -28.73 -14.78 1.40
N THR A 20 -28.76 -15.52 2.50
CA THR A 20 -30.02 -16.02 3.06
C THR A 20 -30.45 -15.07 4.16
N HIS A 21 -31.76 -14.81 4.29
CA HIS A 21 -32.30 -13.84 5.25
C HIS A 21 -31.92 -14.11 6.72
N SER A 22 -31.42 -15.32 7.05
CA SER A 22 -31.05 -15.72 8.42
C SER A 22 -29.58 -16.09 8.63
N SER A 23 -28.70 -16.03 7.62
CA SER A 23 -27.28 -16.43 7.82
C SER A 23 -26.39 -15.30 8.32
N ARG A 24 -25.50 -15.65 9.26
CA ARG A 24 -24.42 -14.79 9.75
C ARG A 24 -23.50 -14.43 8.58
N LYS A 25 -23.36 -13.13 8.28
CA LYS A 25 -22.45 -12.66 7.22
C LYS A 25 -20.99 -12.97 7.56
N LEU A 26 -20.29 -13.58 6.60
CA LEU A 26 -18.89 -13.97 6.72
C LEU A 26 -18.01 -13.03 5.88
N PHE A 27 -16.78 -12.80 6.34
CA PHE A 27 -15.85 -11.86 5.70
C PHE A 27 -14.46 -12.46 5.61
N THR A 28 -13.82 -12.36 4.46
CA THR A 28 -12.42 -12.79 4.26
C THR A 28 -11.43 -11.64 4.37
N ILE A 29 -11.84 -10.41 4.00
CA ILE A 29 -10.97 -9.23 3.92
C ILE A 29 -10.25 -8.88 5.23
N CYS A 30 -10.91 -9.13 6.38
CA CYS A 30 -10.40 -8.72 7.69
C CYS A 30 -9.69 -9.83 8.48
N CYS A 31 -10.28 -11.03 8.55
CA CYS A 31 -9.78 -12.11 9.41
C CYS A 31 -9.93 -13.50 8.80
N GLN A 32 -10.21 -13.60 7.50
CA GLN A 32 -10.37 -14.89 6.82
C GLN A 32 -11.38 -15.82 7.52
N GLN A 33 -12.55 -15.28 7.88
CA GLN A 33 -13.60 -15.99 8.64
C GLN A 33 -13.14 -16.47 10.03
N GLY A 34 -12.36 -15.64 10.74
CA GLY A 34 -11.86 -15.93 12.09
C GLY A 34 -10.60 -16.79 12.14
N ARG A 35 -10.04 -17.19 10.99
CA ARG A 35 -8.77 -17.94 10.92
C ARG A 35 -7.55 -17.08 11.26
N VAL A 36 -7.60 -15.81 10.91
CA VAL A 36 -6.53 -14.85 11.22
C VAL A 36 -6.89 -14.10 12.50
N LYS A 37 -6.03 -14.19 13.50
CA LYS A 37 -6.17 -13.50 14.78
C LYS A 37 -4.80 -13.04 15.26
N LEU A 38 -4.62 -11.73 15.37
CA LEU A 38 -3.40 -11.12 15.88
C LEU A 38 -3.66 -10.55 17.29
N PRO A 39 -2.60 -10.30 18.09
CA PRO A 39 -2.73 -9.50 19.30
C PRO A 39 -3.45 -8.16 19.01
N PRO A 40 -4.38 -7.73 19.88
CA PRO A 40 -5.03 -6.42 19.75
C PRO A 40 -4.00 -5.29 19.74
N VAL A 41 -4.18 -4.31 18.87
CA VAL A 41 -3.31 -3.13 18.87
C VAL A 41 -3.54 -2.34 20.16
N LYS A 42 -2.46 -1.97 20.84
CA LYS A 42 -2.53 -1.15 22.06
C LYS A 42 -2.66 0.33 21.70
N GLU A 43 -3.30 1.09 22.58
CA GLU A 43 -3.21 2.55 22.53
C GLU A 43 -1.75 2.99 22.61
N PRO A 44 -1.30 3.97 21.81
CA PRO A 44 0.05 4.50 21.91
C PRO A 44 0.26 5.18 23.28
N PRO A 45 1.51 5.23 23.79
CA PRO A 45 1.82 5.98 25.00
C PRO A 45 1.83 7.49 24.74
N SER A 46 1.62 8.30 25.79
CA SER A 46 1.78 9.75 25.71
C SER A 46 3.27 10.12 25.51
N PRO A 47 3.61 11.16 24.71
CA PRO A 47 2.72 12.15 24.11
C PRO A 47 2.10 11.74 22.76
N LEU A 48 2.49 10.58 22.20
CA LEU A 48 2.08 10.19 20.85
C LEU A 48 0.56 10.04 20.74
N LYS A 49 -0.08 9.55 21.80
CA LYS A 49 -1.53 9.46 21.91
C LYS A 49 -2.24 10.80 21.70
N GLU A 50 -1.73 11.86 22.31
CA GLU A 50 -2.30 13.20 22.20
C GLU A 50 -1.92 13.85 20.87
N LEU A 51 -0.69 13.59 20.39
CA LEU A 51 -0.15 14.19 19.18
C LEU A 51 -0.83 13.67 17.91
N ILE A 52 -1.29 12.42 17.87
CA ILE A 52 -1.84 11.79 16.65
C ILE A 52 -2.99 12.57 16.02
N ASP A 53 -3.75 13.28 16.87
CA ASP A 53 -4.90 14.07 16.45
C ASP A 53 -4.58 15.55 16.18
N THR A 54 -3.33 15.95 16.36
CA THR A 54 -2.89 17.33 16.09
C THR A 54 -2.53 17.54 14.62
N PRO A 55 -2.94 18.66 13.99
CA PRO A 55 -2.54 18.99 12.62
C PRO A 55 -1.02 19.07 12.44
N THR A 56 -0.31 19.56 13.47
CA THR A 56 1.14 19.71 13.47
C THR A 56 1.85 18.37 13.34
N TYR A 57 1.45 17.36 14.13
CA TYR A 57 2.02 16.02 14.04
C TYR A 57 1.68 15.37 12.69
N ARG A 58 0.42 15.41 12.25
CA ARG A 58 -0.02 14.77 10.99
C ARG A 58 0.74 15.31 9.76
N LYS A 59 1.11 16.60 9.76
CA LYS A 59 1.91 17.20 8.69
C LYS A 59 3.36 16.69 8.67
N HIS A 60 3.93 16.37 9.83
CA HIS A 60 5.36 16.06 10.00
C HIS A 60 5.65 14.60 10.40
N ASN A 61 4.63 13.75 10.54
CA ASN A 61 4.78 12.40 11.09
C ASN A 61 5.76 11.51 10.31
N ARG A 62 5.81 11.62 8.98
CA ARG A 62 6.81 10.92 8.14
C ARG A 62 8.24 11.34 8.47
N LEU A 63 8.45 12.64 8.67
CA LEU A 63 9.75 13.19 9.01
C LEU A 63 10.14 12.79 10.44
N LEU A 64 9.25 12.95 11.41
CA LEU A 64 9.45 12.49 12.79
C LEU A 64 9.77 11.00 12.85
N ASN A 65 9.02 10.15 12.14
CA ASN A 65 9.32 8.73 12.07
C ASN A 65 10.69 8.45 11.45
N SER A 66 11.07 9.17 10.39
CA SER A 66 12.37 9.01 9.74
C SER A 66 13.53 9.41 10.67
N LEU A 67 13.34 10.48 11.46
CA LEU A 67 14.29 10.93 12.47
C LEU A 67 14.49 9.92 13.58
N LEU A 68 13.48 9.08 13.86
CA LEU A 68 13.49 8.07 14.92
C LEU A 68 13.77 6.65 14.37
N ALA A 69 13.80 6.43 13.06
CA ALA A 69 13.98 5.09 12.52
C ALA A 69 15.35 4.48 12.90
N PHE A 70 15.35 3.21 13.27
CA PHE A 70 16.58 2.44 13.52
C PHE A 70 17.26 2.04 12.21
N THR A 71 16.50 2.00 11.12
CA THR A 71 16.92 1.51 9.82
C THR A 71 16.76 2.58 8.75
N SER A 72 17.66 2.51 7.78
CA SER A 72 17.57 3.28 6.55
C SER A 72 16.78 2.52 5.52
N MET A 73 15.93 3.23 4.77
CA MET A 73 15.25 2.69 3.60
C MET A 73 16.20 2.80 2.40
N GLY A 74 16.67 1.65 1.92
CA GLY A 74 17.50 1.53 0.73
C GLY A 74 16.65 1.26 -0.50
N ALA A 75 16.63 2.22 -1.43
CA ALA A 75 15.89 2.14 -2.68
C ALA A 75 16.69 2.79 -3.82
N LYS A 76 16.63 2.26 -5.04
CA LYS A 76 17.18 2.94 -6.22
C LYS A 76 16.14 3.93 -6.73
N ILE A 77 16.26 5.18 -6.32
CA ILE A 77 15.30 6.24 -6.65
C ILE A 77 15.52 6.71 -8.09
N ASP A 78 14.44 6.76 -8.86
CA ASP A 78 14.41 7.38 -10.18
C ASP A 78 14.07 8.85 -10.04
N HIS A 79 15.08 9.71 -10.10
CA HIS A 79 14.89 11.16 -9.99
C HIS A 79 14.32 11.80 -11.26
N THR A 80 14.20 11.06 -12.38
CA THR A 80 13.65 11.62 -13.64
C THR A 80 12.16 11.98 -13.53
N VAL A 81 11.45 11.38 -12.56
CA VAL A 81 10.03 11.64 -12.30
C VAL A 81 9.80 12.64 -11.16
N THR A 82 10.84 13.01 -10.42
CA THR A 82 10.73 13.99 -9.33
C THR A 82 10.82 15.40 -9.89
N GLY A 83 9.87 16.28 -9.54
CA GLY A 83 9.85 17.68 -9.99
C GLY A 83 9.11 17.94 -11.30
N THR A 84 8.45 16.93 -11.88
CA THR A 84 7.58 17.14 -13.07
C THR A 84 6.25 17.78 -12.69
N PRO A 85 5.66 18.64 -13.54
CA PRO A 85 4.31 19.16 -13.32
C PRO A 85 3.27 18.03 -13.15
N GLY A 86 2.50 18.10 -12.07
CA GLY A 86 1.48 17.12 -11.73
C GLY A 86 1.65 16.55 -10.31
N PRO A 87 0.92 15.47 -9.98
CA PRO A 87 0.98 14.83 -8.67
C PRO A 87 2.39 14.33 -8.36
N PHE A 88 2.82 14.53 -7.10
CA PHE A 88 4.14 14.11 -6.65
C PHE A 88 4.33 12.61 -6.91
N THR A 89 5.30 12.28 -7.75
CA THR A 89 5.59 10.92 -8.15
C THR A 89 6.93 10.52 -7.58
N PHE A 90 6.94 9.41 -6.84
CA PHE A 90 8.16 8.79 -6.32
C PHE A 90 8.28 7.41 -6.95
N ARG A 91 9.35 7.18 -7.70
CA ARG A 91 9.59 5.90 -8.37
C ARG A 91 10.86 5.27 -7.83
N VAL A 92 10.74 4.00 -7.47
CA VAL A 92 11.84 3.15 -7.00
C VAL A 92 12.02 2.02 -8.01
N HIS A 93 13.27 1.73 -8.36
CA HIS A 93 13.67 0.56 -9.13
C HIS A 93 14.27 -0.50 -8.22
N GLY A 94 14.01 -1.77 -8.53
CA GLY A 94 14.55 -2.91 -7.79
C GLY A 94 13.77 -3.20 -6.50
N GLN A 95 14.47 -3.66 -5.47
CA GLN A 95 13.88 -4.06 -4.19
C GLN A 95 13.97 -2.91 -3.18
N ASN A 96 12.93 -2.74 -2.37
CA ASN A 96 12.98 -1.93 -1.17
C ASN A 96 13.65 -2.73 -0.06
N HIS A 97 14.66 -2.16 0.60
CA HIS A 97 15.41 -2.83 1.65
C HIS A 97 15.47 -1.98 2.91
N HIS A 98 15.31 -2.60 4.08
CA HIS A 98 15.69 -1.98 5.33
C HIS A 98 17.15 -2.33 5.63
N ARG A 99 17.98 -1.31 5.77
CA ARG A 99 19.41 -1.47 6.02
C ARG A 99 19.79 -0.91 7.37
N MET A 100 20.58 -1.67 8.09
CA MET A 100 21.11 -1.32 9.40
C MET A 100 22.63 -1.20 9.32
N GLY A 101 23.18 -0.11 9.86
CA GLY A 101 24.61 0.10 10.01
C GLY A 101 25.17 -0.50 11.30
N SER A 102 26.47 -0.33 11.53
CA SER A 102 27.10 -0.67 12.80
C SER A 102 26.58 0.21 13.95
N LEU A 103 26.82 -0.25 15.19
CA LEU A 103 26.42 0.43 16.41
C LEU A 103 27.03 1.84 16.53
N PHE A 104 28.27 2.00 16.04
CA PHE A 104 28.98 3.27 16.06
C PHE A 104 29.25 3.80 14.64
N PRO A 105 29.29 5.14 14.47
CA PRO A 105 29.71 5.75 13.22
C PRO A 105 31.18 5.45 12.92
N ALA A 106 31.53 5.48 11.63
CA ALA A 106 32.92 5.50 11.21
C ALA A 106 33.60 6.80 11.67
N ASP A 107 34.91 6.75 11.90
CA ASP A 107 35.65 7.87 12.45
C ASP A 107 35.49 9.14 11.57
N GLY A 108 35.12 10.26 12.20
CA GLY A 108 34.86 11.53 11.54
C GLY A 108 33.54 11.63 10.74
N LYS A 109 32.67 10.61 10.79
CA LYS A 109 31.33 10.66 10.18
C LYS A 109 30.24 10.96 11.23
N PRO A 110 29.18 11.71 10.86
CA PRO A 110 28.06 11.95 11.77
C PRO A 110 27.25 10.66 11.99
N PRO A 111 26.64 10.47 13.19
CA PRO A 111 25.78 9.32 13.48
C PRO A 111 24.52 9.30 12.60
N GLN A 112 24.06 8.11 12.23
CA GLN A 112 22.86 7.91 11.42
C GLN A 112 21.97 6.78 11.95
N PHE A 113 20.65 6.96 11.84
CA PHE A 113 19.62 5.97 12.19
C PHE A 113 19.85 5.34 13.57
N LEU A 114 20.08 4.03 13.63
CA LEU A 114 20.41 3.29 14.84
C LEU A 114 21.47 3.97 15.72
N GLN A 115 22.52 4.53 15.12
CA GLN A 115 23.65 5.11 15.85
C GLN A 115 23.21 6.30 16.72
N LEU A 116 22.11 6.96 16.38
CA LEU A 116 21.56 8.09 17.14
C LEU A 116 20.95 7.66 18.49
N TYR A 117 20.75 6.36 18.70
CA TYR A 117 20.34 5.81 19.99
C TYR A 117 21.53 5.56 20.93
N ILE A 118 22.75 5.54 20.39
CA ILE A 118 23.97 5.07 21.08
C ILE A 118 25.02 6.17 21.20
N TYR A 119 25.32 6.86 20.10
CA TYR A 119 26.44 7.80 20.01
C TYR A 119 25.99 9.24 20.28
N ASP A 120 26.74 9.95 21.14
CA ASP A 120 26.54 11.37 21.47
C ASP A 120 25.08 11.71 21.79
N THR A 121 24.54 11.00 22.78
CA THR A 121 23.12 11.16 23.16
C THR A 121 22.84 12.48 23.89
N ALA A 122 23.88 13.18 24.36
CA ALA A 122 23.78 14.53 24.89
C ALA A 122 23.32 15.54 23.83
N ASN A 123 23.72 15.37 22.56
CA ASN A 123 23.34 16.22 21.44
C ASN A 123 22.39 15.51 20.46
N GLU A 124 21.63 14.51 20.94
CA GLU A 124 20.81 13.63 20.09
C GLU A 124 19.81 14.39 19.20
N VAL A 125 19.12 15.39 19.75
CA VAL A 125 18.13 16.21 19.01
C VAL A 125 18.81 16.94 17.87
N GLU A 126 19.93 17.60 18.14
CA GLU A 126 20.69 18.33 17.14
C GLU A 126 21.24 17.39 16.06
N ASN A 127 21.79 16.23 16.46
CA ASN A 127 22.30 15.20 15.57
C ASN A 127 21.21 14.64 14.65
N ARG A 128 20.02 14.34 15.19
CA ARG A 128 18.84 13.91 14.42
C ARG A 128 18.45 14.99 13.41
N MET A 129 18.34 16.25 13.82
CA MET A 129 17.96 17.37 12.93
C MET A 129 18.98 17.63 11.81
N LYS A 130 20.28 17.51 12.10
CA LYS A 130 21.36 17.64 11.11
C LYS A 130 21.32 16.53 10.05
N SER A 131 20.96 15.31 10.44
CA SER A 131 20.95 14.15 9.53
C SER A 131 20.00 14.32 8.33
N MET A 132 18.91 15.06 8.49
CA MET A 132 17.86 15.25 7.48
C MET A 132 17.97 16.59 6.72
N SER A 133 18.90 17.47 7.09
CA SER A 133 19.05 18.81 6.52
C SER A 133 19.79 18.88 5.17
N ARG A 134 19.97 17.74 4.48
CA ARG A 134 20.72 17.65 3.21
C ARG A 134 19.91 17.99 1.94
N GLY A 135 18.82 18.73 2.05
CA GLY A 135 17.97 19.13 0.92
C GLY A 135 17.39 20.54 1.03
N GLU A 136 16.94 21.12 -0.10
CA GLU A 136 16.53 22.54 -0.26
C GLU A 136 15.28 22.96 0.54
N SER A 137 14.59 22.03 1.21
CA SER A 137 13.40 22.33 2.02
C SER A 137 13.67 22.11 3.50
N LYS A 138 14.02 23.19 4.22
CA LYS A 138 14.07 23.20 5.70
C LYS A 138 12.65 23.13 6.26
N VAL A 139 12.06 21.93 6.29
CA VAL A 139 10.84 21.70 7.06
C VAL A 139 11.22 21.75 8.53
N LYS A 140 10.85 22.85 9.21
CA LYS A 140 11.09 23.01 10.66
C LYS A 140 10.19 22.06 11.43
N VAL A 141 10.78 21.03 12.03
CA VAL A 141 10.14 20.18 13.04
C VAL A 141 10.28 20.88 14.39
N ASP A 142 9.24 20.79 15.22
CA ASP A 142 9.31 21.26 16.60
C ASP A 142 10.23 20.34 17.43
N GLU A 143 11.35 20.89 17.89
CA GLU A 143 12.35 20.18 18.69
C GLU A 143 11.76 19.63 19.99
N LYS A 144 10.80 20.34 20.60
CA LYS A 144 10.14 19.86 21.82
C LYS A 144 9.33 18.60 21.58
N ILE A 145 8.64 18.52 20.43
CA ILE A 145 7.90 17.31 20.05
C ILE A 145 8.87 16.15 19.87
N LEU A 146 10.00 16.38 19.19
CA LEU A 146 11.02 15.35 18.99
C LEU A 146 11.59 14.85 20.33
N GLU A 147 11.97 15.75 21.24
CA GLU A 147 12.46 15.38 22.57
C GLU A 147 11.47 14.52 23.36
N GLN A 148 10.19 14.90 23.36
CA GLN A 148 9.17 14.14 24.09
C GLN A 148 8.95 12.76 23.47
N LEU A 149 9.02 12.65 22.14
CA LEU A 149 8.93 11.35 21.44
C LEU A 149 10.15 10.46 21.70
N ILE A 150 11.35 11.02 21.79
CA ILE A 150 12.57 10.27 22.17
C ILE A 150 12.39 9.69 23.58
N LYS A 151 12.02 10.53 24.55
CA LYS A 151 11.78 10.08 25.95
C LYS A 151 10.69 9.01 26.01
N MET A 152 9.62 9.16 25.24
CA MET A 152 8.56 8.17 25.15
C MET A 152 9.07 6.82 24.62
N LEU A 153 9.87 6.82 23.54
CA LEU A 153 10.45 5.59 23.00
C LEU A 153 11.43 4.97 24.00
N ASP A 154 12.26 5.74 24.68
CA ASP A 154 13.20 5.20 25.68
C ASP A 154 12.47 4.50 26.84
N LEU A 155 11.29 4.99 27.22
CA LEU A 155 10.48 4.39 28.29
C LEU A 155 9.65 3.19 27.86
N ASN A 156 9.15 3.16 26.61
CA ASN A 156 8.13 2.21 26.19
C ASN A 156 8.59 1.23 25.09
N ASN A 157 9.59 1.62 24.29
CA ASN A 157 10.06 0.83 23.16
C ASN A 157 11.25 -0.02 23.58
N HIS A 158 11.01 -1.32 23.74
CA HIS A 158 12.06 -2.31 24.05
C HIS A 158 13.26 -2.32 23.07
N LEU A 159 13.09 -1.97 21.78
CA LEU A 159 14.22 -1.87 20.84
C LEU A 159 15.06 -0.65 21.17
N ALA A 160 14.41 0.49 21.46
CA ALA A 160 15.12 1.68 21.94
C ALA A 160 15.88 1.36 23.24
N GLN A 161 15.23 0.70 24.20
CA GLN A 161 15.84 0.26 25.47
C GLN A 161 17.06 -0.64 25.25
N THR A 162 16.98 -1.63 24.35
CA THR A 162 18.14 -2.46 23.98
C THR A 162 19.32 -1.61 23.54
N PHE A 163 19.10 -0.62 22.68
CA PHE A 163 20.18 0.23 22.19
C PHE A 163 20.63 1.28 23.23
N ARG A 164 19.75 1.70 24.15
CA ARG A 164 20.16 2.49 25.32
C ARG A 164 21.03 1.68 26.29
N HIS A 165 20.73 0.41 26.53
CA HIS A 165 21.61 -0.46 27.32
C HIS A 165 22.99 -0.62 26.67
N ALA A 166 23.04 -0.69 25.33
CA ALA A 166 24.29 -0.70 24.59
C ALA A 166 25.09 0.61 24.77
N ARG A 167 24.41 1.77 24.74
CA ARG A 167 25.03 3.06 25.10
C ARG A 167 25.61 3.02 26.51
N ASP A 168 24.82 2.63 27.51
CA ASP A 168 25.21 2.68 28.92
C ASP A 168 26.44 1.78 29.19
N ARG A 169 26.50 0.62 28.51
CA ARG A 169 27.69 -0.25 28.55
C ARG A 169 28.92 0.40 27.92
N TYR A 170 28.75 1.11 26.82
CA TYR A 170 29.84 1.81 26.15
C TYR A 170 30.35 2.99 26.99
N GLU A 171 29.44 3.80 27.54
CA GLU A 171 29.77 4.96 28.38
C GLU A 171 30.36 4.57 29.74
N SER A 172 30.01 3.39 30.28
CA SER A 172 30.60 2.88 31.53
C SER A 172 32.07 2.45 31.42
N GLY A 173 32.70 2.56 30.24
CA GLY A 173 34.15 2.51 30.09
C GLY A 173 34.76 1.10 30.11
N THR A 174 33.97 0.06 29.82
CA THR A 174 34.47 -1.33 29.79
C THR A 174 35.49 -1.60 28.69
N GLY A 175 35.59 -0.74 27.66
CA GLY A 175 36.58 -0.84 26.57
C GLY A 175 36.43 -2.08 25.67
N GLU A 176 35.44 -2.92 25.93
CA GLU A 176 35.17 -4.14 25.17
C GLU A 176 34.30 -3.85 23.95
N GLU A 177 34.74 -4.32 22.78
CA GLU A 177 33.88 -4.37 21.61
C GLU A 177 32.78 -5.42 21.80
N PHE A 178 31.55 -5.05 21.45
CA PHE A 178 30.39 -5.91 21.58
C PHE A 178 29.48 -5.82 20.35
N ASN A 179 28.76 -6.90 20.10
CA ASN A 179 27.79 -7.01 19.02
C ASN A 179 26.39 -7.23 19.61
N ILE A 180 25.37 -6.73 18.93
CA ILE A 180 23.97 -6.95 19.31
C ILE A 180 23.35 -7.92 18.30
N ARG A 181 22.84 -9.05 18.79
CA ARG A 181 22.09 -9.98 17.96
C ARG A 181 20.59 -9.79 18.19
N LEU A 182 19.89 -9.31 17.17
CA LEU A 182 18.43 -9.30 17.12
C LEU A 182 17.95 -10.69 16.71
N ILE A 183 17.25 -11.37 17.62
CA ILE A 183 16.85 -12.76 17.46
C ILE A 183 15.49 -12.84 16.77
N SER A 184 15.41 -13.64 15.68
CA SER A 184 14.15 -13.99 15.05
C SER A 184 13.43 -15.06 15.90
N GLN A 185 12.60 -14.63 16.84
CA GLN A 185 11.82 -15.54 17.69
C GLN A 185 10.72 -16.28 16.91
N LYS A 186 11.04 -17.47 16.41
CA LYS A 186 10.19 -18.27 15.50
C LYS A 186 8.85 -18.73 16.10
N GLN A 187 8.66 -18.67 17.42
CA GLN A 187 7.44 -19.15 18.10
C GLN A 187 6.47 -18.04 18.55
N ARG A 188 6.81 -16.76 18.31
CA ARG A 188 5.96 -15.63 18.69
C ARG A 188 4.88 -15.32 17.64
N GLY A 189 4.00 -14.37 17.94
CA GLY A 189 2.89 -13.96 17.05
C GLY A 189 1.54 -14.57 17.41
N ARG A 190 1.42 -15.24 18.56
CA ARG A 190 0.14 -15.70 19.14
C ARG A 190 -0.54 -14.55 19.89
N GLN A 191 -1.83 -14.71 20.16
CA GLN A 191 -2.72 -13.69 20.77
C GLN A 191 -2.19 -13.04 22.08
N TYR A 192 -1.29 -13.71 22.82
CA TYR A 192 -0.80 -13.27 24.13
C TYR A 192 0.70 -12.95 24.19
N ASP A 193 1.37 -12.82 23.04
CA ASP A 193 2.82 -12.60 23.02
C ASP A 193 3.16 -11.11 23.10
N LEU A 194 3.67 -10.68 24.26
CA LEU A 194 4.33 -9.39 24.40
C LEU A 194 5.84 -9.59 24.45
N PRO A 195 6.60 -8.80 23.70
CA PRO A 195 8.05 -8.86 23.79
C PRO A 195 8.64 -8.09 24.98
N SER A 196 9.78 -8.56 25.49
CA SER A 196 10.66 -7.83 26.43
C SER A 196 12.07 -7.68 25.85
N ALA A 197 12.83 -6.68 26.34
CA ALA A 197 14.13 -6.30 25.78
C ALA A 197 15.18 -7.42 25.86
N ASP A 198 15.25 -8.14 26.98
CA ASP A 198 16.23 -9.23 27.20
C ASP A 198 15.99 -10.44 26.29
N GLU A 199 14.76 -10.58 25.78
CA GLU A 199 14.37 -11.72 24.95
C GLU A 199 14.64 -11.50 23.46
N ILE A 200 14.62 -10.25 22.99
CA ILE A 200 14.72 -9.93 21.55
C ILE A 200 16.14 -9.66 21.12
N ALA A 201 16.96 -9.17 22.02
CA ALA A 201 18.33 -8.83 21.73
C ALA A 201 19.25 -9.48 22.75
N SER A 202 20.25 -10.20 22.27
CA SER A 202 21.34 -10.70 23.11
C SER A 202 22.61 -9.92 22.81
N LEU A 203 23.24 -9.40 23.86
CA LEU A 203 24.55 -8.79 23.81
C LEU A 203 25.63 -9.88 23.74
N ILE A 204 26.54 -9.79 22.78
CA ILE A 204 27.63 -10.75 22.58
C ILE A 204 28.96 -10.01 22.68
N VAL A 205 29.86 -10.46 23.56
CA VAL A 205 31.21 -9.90 23.77
C VAL A 205 32.24 -10.87 23.17
N GLY A 206 33.20 -10.37 22.36
CA GLY A 206 34.30 -11.15 21.77
C GLY A 206 34.09 -11.70 20.34
N ASP A 207 35.04 -12.53 19.88
CA ASP A 207 35.08 -13.10 18.51
C ASP A 207 33.94 -14.10 18.25
N PHE A 208 33.13 -13.82 17.22
CA PHE A 208 31.89 -14.54 16.94
C PHE A 208 31.89 -15.26 15.59
N ASN A 209 31.42 -16.50 15.58
CA ASN A 209 31.16 -17.29 14.37
C ASN A 209 29.76 -16.99 13.79
N LEU A 210 29.71 -16.37 12.61
CA LEU A 210 28.51 -15.98 11.83
C LEU A 210 27.53 -17.13 11.44
N HIS A 211 27.76 -18.36 11.88
CA HIS A 211 27.04 -19.55 11.38
C HIS A 211 25.74 -19.88 12.13
N SER A 212 25.27 -19.03 13.05
CA SER A 212 24.04 -19.33 13.81
C SER A 212 22.88 -18.44 13.35
N GLY A 213 21.82 -19.06 12.82
CA GLY A 213 20.51 -18.47 12.55
C GLY A 213 20.38 -17.75 11.20
N GLN A 214 19.86 -18.43 10.18
CA GLN A 214 19.57 -17.87 8.83
C GLN A 214 18.67 -16.60 8.81
N ARG A 215 18.15 -16.15 9.96
CA ARG A 215 17.19 -15.03 10.07
C ARG A 215 17.51 -14.06 11.19
N ASP A 216 18.64 -14.17 11.88
CA ASP A 216 18.99 -13.21 12.94
C ASP A 216 19.80 -12.06 12.33
N VAL A 217 19.71 -10.86 12.95
CA VAL A 217 20.49 -9.69 12.53
C VAL A 217 21.57 -9.43 13.58
N VAL A 218 22.84 -9.44 13.18
CA VAL A 218 23.99 -9.25 14.09
C VAL A 218 24.59 -7.87 13.87
N VAL A 219 24.18 -6.88 14.64
CA VAL A 219 24.70 -5.53 14.56
C VAL A 219 26.08 -5.47 15.18
N GLN A 220 27.08 -5.19 14.34
CA GLN A 220 28.48 -5.15 14.77
C GLN A 220 28.85 -3.82 15.44
N PHE A 221 29.82 -3.85 16.35
CA PHE A 221 30.37 -2.67 17.02
C PHE A 221 30.77 -1.57 16.01
N LYS A 222 31.71 -1.89 15.12
CA LYS A 222 32.08 -1.11 13.94
C LYS A 222 32.09 -2.02 12.72
N SER A 223 31.54 -1.54 11.61
CA SER A 223 31.54 -2.26 10.33
C SER A 223 31.47 -1.27 9.18
N LEU A 224 32.19 -1.57 8.10
CA LEU A 224 32.06 -0.83 6.84
C LEU A 224 30.86 -1.30 6.02
N SER A 225 30.21 -2.40 6.42
CA SER A 225 29.09 -3.01 5.69
C SER A 225 27.74 -2.64 6.30
N LEU A 226 26.75 -2.41 5.43
CA LEU A 226 25.35 -2.32 5.84
C LEU A 226 24.71 -3.69 5.78
N GLN A 227 24.02 -4.08 6.85
CA GLN A 227 23.26 -5.32 6.90
C GLN A 227 21.85 -5.11 6.40
N MET A 228 21.40 -6.02 5.54
CA MET A 228 20.03 -6.04 5.05
C MET A 228 19.16 -6.83 6.02
N ILE A 229 18.04 -6.24 6.43
CA ILE A 229 17.04 -6.94 7.24
C ILE A 229 16.10 -7.67 6.28
N SER A 230 15.90 -8.96 6.53
CA SER A 230 14.93 -9.74 5.76
C SER A 230 13.51 -9.21 5.98
N ASP A 231 12.72 -9.15 4.90
CA ASP A 231 11.27 -8.95 4.91
C ASP A 231 10.50 -10.04 5.70
N LEU A 232 11.16 -11.16 6.00
CA LEU A 232 10.62 -12.23 6.86
C LEU A 232 11.03 -12.10 8.33
N HIS A 233 11.81 -11.07 8.67
CA HIS A 233 12.22 -10.81 10.05
C HIS A 233 11.05 -10.17 10.82
N PRO A 234 10.69 -10.66 12.01
CA PRO A 234 9.59 -10.10 12.79
C PRO A 234 9.75 -8.59 13.07
N LEU A 235 10.97 -8.12 13.28
CA LEU A 235 11.27 -6.70 13.52
C LEU A 235 11.37 -5.82 12.26
N PHE A 236 11.12 -6.37 11.07
CA PHE A 236 11.32 -5.64 9.79
C PHE A 236 10.57 -4.30 9.76
N MET A 237 9.31 -4.28 10.19
CA MET A 237 8.49 -3.06 10.22
C MET A 237 8.75 -2.20 11.46
N SER A 238 8.92 -2.78 12.65
CA SER A 238 9.12 -2.01 13.88
C SER A 238 10.45 -1.25 13.92
N LEU A 239 11.50 -1.78 13.26
CA LEU A 239 12.77 -1.07 13.10
C LEU A 239 12.70 0.13 12.14
N GLN A 240 11.74 0.14 11.20
CA GLN A 240 11.57 1.20 10.21
C GLN A 240 10.50 2.23 10.63
N TYR A 241 9.51 1.81 11.41
CA TYR A 241 8.37 2.63 11.84
C TYR A 241 8.18 2.71 13.37
N PRO A 242 9.14 3.27 14.14
CA PRO A 242 9.02 3.37 15.59
C PRO A 242 7.76 4.09 16.07
N LEU A 243 7.22 5.04 15.29
CA LEU A 243 6.00 5.76 15.66
C LEU A 243 4.71 4.98 15.34
N LEU A 244 4.77 3.98 14.45
CA LEU A 244 3.65 3.06 14.24
C LEU A 244 3.68 1.87 15.21
N PHE A 245 4.87 1.56 15.73
CA PHE A 245 5.14 0.47 16.66
C PHE A 245 5.87 1.02 17.90
N PRO A 246 5.19 1.83 18.74
CA PRO A 246 5.82 2.53 19.86
C PRO A 246 6.32 1.60 20.96
N TYR A 247 5.84 0.35 21.00
CA TYR A 247 6.33 -0.69 21.90
C TYR A 247 7.32 -1.64 21.21
N GLY A 248 7.69 -1.35 19.95
CA GLY A 248 8.56 -2.15 19.08
C GLY A 248 7.96 -3.50 18.69
N GLU A 249 6.65 -3.57 18.56
CA GLU A 249 5.87 -4.78 18.36
C GLU A 249 6.43 -5.70 17.25
N THR A 250 6.26 -7.01 17.45
CA THR A 250 6.65 -8.02 16.47
C THR A 250 5.69 -8.01 15.29
N GLY A 251 6.25 -7.84 14.09
CA GLY A 251 5.57 -7.94 12.81
C GLY A 251 5.45 -9.37 12.27
N TYR A 252 5.32 -9.48 10.96
CA TYR A 252 5.14 -10.76 10.27
C TYR A 252 6.36 -11.67 10.37
N HIS A 253 6.12 -12.97 10.52
CA HIS A 253 7.08 -14.01 10.15
C HIS A 253 6.33 -15.27 9.65
N PRO A 254 6.99 -16.15 8.86
CA PRO A 254 6.34 -17.31 8.21
C PRO A 254 5.71 -18.38 9.11
N GLN A 255 5.97 -18.34 10.42
CA GLN A 255 5.55 -19.37 11.38
C GLN A 255 4.34 -18.97 12.24
N ILE A 256 3.67 -17.85 11.93
CA ILE A 256 2.45 -17.46 12.65
C ILE A 256 1.32 -18.44 12.30
N PRO A 257 0.79 -19.21 13.27
CA PRO A 257 -0.24 -20.21 13.00
C PRO A 257 -1.62 -19.57 12.77
N TYR A 258 -2.48 -20.23 12.01
CA TYR A 258 -3.90 -19.88 12.01
C TYR A 258 -4.58 -20.27 13.33
N CYS A 259 -5.65 -19.57 13.68
CA CYS A 259 -6.59 -20.08 14.67
C CYS A 259 -7.37 -21.26 14.09
N PRO A 260 -7.44 -22.41 14.79
CA PRO A 260 -8.27 -23.52 14.36
C PRO A 260 -9.73 -23.08 14.38
N THR A 261 -10.39 -23.14 13.23
CA THR A 261 -11.85 -22.94 13.12
C THR A 261 -12.50 -24.28 12.83
N VAL A 262 -13.70 -24.49 13.39
CA VAL A 262 -14.44 -25.77 13.36
C VAL A 262 -14.68 -26.29 11.93
N GLU A 263 -14.62 -25.41 10.91
CA GLU A 263 -14.96 -25.70 9.51
C GLU A 263 -13.81 -25.41 8.52
N SER A 264 -12.57 -25.22 8.98
CA SER A 264 -11.48 -24.85 8.06
C SER A 264 -11.13 -25.98 7.08
N ARG A 265 -11.43 -25.76 5.79
CA ARG A 265 -11.00 -26.65 4.67
C ARG A 265 -9.59 -26.36 4.18
N VAL A 266 -8.90 -25.37 4.76
CA VAL A 266 -7.58 -24.92 4.30
C VAL A 266 -6.49 -25.79 4.92
N LYS A 267 -5.71 -26.46 4.05
CA LYS A 267 -4.59 -27.33 4.43
C LYS A 267 -3.37 -26.58 4.99
N ARG A 268 -3.27 -25.28 4.72
CA ARG A 268 -2.14 -24.45 5.18
C ARG A 268 -2.28 -24.17 6.67
N GLU A 269 -1.20 -24.39 7.42
CA GLU A 269 -1.19 -24.23 8.89
C GLU A 269 -0.79 -22.81 9.35
N THR A 270 -0.04 -22.07 8.52
CA THR A 270 0.47 -20.74 8.85
C THR A 270 -0.10 -19.65 7.96
N MET A 271 -0.26 -18.47 8.53
CA MET A 271 -0.77 -17.27 7.87
C MET A 271 0.18 -16.74 6.79
N THR A 272 -0.38 -16.18 5.72
CA THR A 272 0.37 -15.46 4.68
C THR A 272 0.69 -14.02 5.09
N MET A 273 1.75 -13.43 4.53
CA MET A 273 2.10 -12.04 4.78
C MET A 273 0.97 -11.08 4.39
N ARG A 274 0.30 -11.36 3.26
CA ARG A 274 -0.87 -10.59 2.81
C ARG A 274 -2.01 -10.59 3.85
N GLU A 275 -2.32 -11.75 4.43
CA GLU A 275 -3.38 -11.85 5.44
C GLU A 275 -3.02 -11.10 6.72
N PHE A 276 -1.74 -11.14 7.13
CA PHE A 276 -1.23 -10.38 8.27
C PHE A 276 -1.45 -8.88 8.10
N TYR A 277 -0.98 -8.30 6.98
CA TYR A 277 -1.14 -6.87 6.72
C TYR A 277 -2.60 -6.49 6.46
N SER A 278 -3.37 -7.33 5.76
CA SER A 278 -4.81 -7.09 5.55
C SER A 278 -5.58 -7.03 6.87
N TYR A 279 -5.18 -7.81 7.89
CA TYR A 279 -5.75 -7.74 9.23
C TYR A 279 -5.40 -6.43 9.94
N GLN A 280 -4.13 -5.98 9.86
CA GLN A 280 -3.66 -4.76 10.53
C GLN A 280 -4.29 -3.48 9.98
N LEU A 281 -4.60 -3.43 8.67
CA LEU A 281 -5.21 -2.25 8.03
C LEU A 281 -6.70 -2.06 8.35
N GLN A 282 -7.34 -3.02 9.03
CA GLN A 282 -8.77 -2.90 9.37
C GLN A 282 -9.00 -1.97 10.56
N THR A 283 -10.07 -1.17 10.46
CA THR A 283 -10.53 -0.34 11.59
C THR A 283 -11.26 -1.19 12.62
N ARG A 284 -10.76 -1.22 13.86
CA ARG A 284 -11.40 -1.87 15.00
C ARG A 284 -11.59 -0.85 16.12
N MET A 285 -12.84 -0.62 16.54
CA MET A 285 -13.17 0.36 17.58
C MET A 285 -12.70 -0.05 18.98
N THR A 286 -12.32 -1.32 19.15
CA THR A 286 -11.88 -1.92 20.42
C THR A 286 -10.37 -1.96 20.58
N GLU A 287 -9.61 -1.41 19.63
CA GLU A 287 -8.15 -1.48 19.59
C GLU A 287 -7.55 -0.09 19.34
N GLY A 288 -6.26 0.05 19.65
CA GLY A 288 -5.46 1.22 19.31
C GLY A 288 -5.45 1.49 17.81
N MET A 289 -5.64 2.75 17.45
CA MET A 289 -5.79 3.17 16.05
C MET A 289 -4.55 3.87 15.49
N ILE A 290 -3.38 3.71 16.11
CA ILE A 290 -2.14 4.39 15.72
C ILE A 290 -1.84 4.21 14.23
N LEU A 291 -1.99 2.99 13.70
CA LEU A 291 -1.73 2.69 12.31
C LEU A 291 -2.67 3.45 11.37
N ILE A 292 -3.99 3.33 11.58
CA ILE A 292 -5.00 3.90 10.68
C ILE A 292 -5.18 5.43 10.81
N LYS A 293 -4.81 6.02 11.96
CA LYS A 293 -4.82 7.48 12.18
C LYS A 293 -3.53 8.17 11.74
N SER A 294 -2.52 7.43 11.26
CA SER A 294 -1.21 7.97 10.88
C SER A 294 -1.12 8.60 9.48
N GLY A 295 -2.23 8.70 8.73
CA GLY A 295 -2.31 9.48 7.47
C GLY A 295 -1.15 9.22 6.49
N ARG A 296 -0.33 10.23 6.19
CA ARG A 296 0.79 10.08 5.24
C ARG A 296 1.82 9.01 5.66
N LEU A 297 2.01 8.79 6.95
CA LEU A 297 2.89 7.73 7.45
C LEU A 297 2.26 6.34 7.23
N LEU A 298 0.93 6.21 7.34
CA LEU A 298 0.21 5.01 6.92
C LEU A 298 0.42 4.71 5.43
N HIS A 299 0.43 5.73 4.56
CA HIS A 299 0.64 5.52 3.12
C HIS A 299 2.01 4.88 2.85
N GLN A 300 3.05 5.40 3.52
CA GLN A 300 4.40 4.85 3.41
C GLN A 300 4.45 3.39 3.89
N TYR A 301 3.81 3.11 5.02
CA TYR A 301 3.70 1.76 5.55
C TYR A 301 2.94 0.80 4.61
N ILE A 302 1.83 1.22 3.99
CA ILE A 302 1.07 0.40 3.04
C ILE A 302 1.93 0.04 1.82
N VAL A 303 2.68 1.00 1.26
CA VAL A 303 3.58 0.76 0.14
C VAL A 303 4.66 -0.25 0.53
N ASP A 304 5.23 -0.09 1.72
CA ASP A 304 6.28 -0.98 2.21
C ASP A 304 5.76 -2.41 2.45
N ALA A 305 4.61 -2.53 3.13
CA ALA A 305 3.90 -3.79 3.33
C ALA A 305 3.54 -4.49 2.01
N TYR A 306 3.12 -3.72 1.00
CA TYR A 306 2.89 -4.23 -0.35
C TYR A 306 4.18 -4.74 -0.98
N THR A 307 5.28 -3.99 -0.92
CA THR A 307 6.57 -4.43 -1.49
C THR A 307 7.11 -5.68 -0.80
N ALA A 308 6.97 -5.81 0.52
CA ALA A 308 7.32 -7.01 1.26
C ALA A 308 6.46 -8.21 0.83
N THR A 309 5.15 -8.00 0.65
CA THR A 309 4.22 -9.04 0.18
C THR A 309 4.55 -9.50 -1.24
N GLU A 310 4.88 -8.57 -2.14
CA GLU A 310 5.31 -8.92 -3.51
C GLU A 310 6.66 -9.64 -3.51
N GLN A 311 7.59 -9.27 -2.63
CA GLN A 311 8.85 -9.97 -2.46
C GLN A 311 8.64 -11.43 -1.99
N GLU A 312 7.68 -11.69 -1.09
CA GLU A 312 7.28 -13.05 -0.72
C GLU A 312 6.75 -13.84 -1.93
N ARG A 313 5.90 -13.23 -2.76
CA ARG A 313 5.35 -13.86 -3.97
C ARG A 313 6.46 -14.17 -4.99
N LEU A 314 7.36 -13.23 -5.23
CA LEU A 314 8.50 -13.42 -6.13
C LEU A 314 9.42 -14.54 -5.62
N ARG A 315 9.73 -14.56 -4.31
CA ARG A 315 10.49 -15.64 -3.69
C ARG A 315 9.83 -16.99 -3.91
N PHE A 316 8.50 -17.09 -3.78
CA PHE A 316 7.80 -18.32 -4.10
C PHE A 316 8.00 -18.74 -5.56
N VAL A 317 7.88 -17.82 -6.51
CA VAL A 317 8.10 -18.09 -7.95
C VAL A 317 9.52 -18.58 -8.21
N ILE A 318 10.53 -17.93 -7.62
CA ILE A 318 11.95 -18.31 -7.73
C ILE A 318 12.16 -19.74 -7.21
N LEU A 319 11.61 -20.07 -6.03
CA LEU A 319 11.83 -21.36 -5.38
C LEU A 319 10.98 -22.51 -5.95
N ASN A 320 9.97 -22.22 -6.78
CA ASN A 320 9.01 -23.21 -7.26
C ASN A 320 8.89 -23.28 -8.79
N GLN A 321 9.91 -22.83 -9.55
CA GLN A 321 9.94 -22.87 -11.02
C GLN A 321 9.50 -24.22 -11.63
N LYS A 322 10.01 -25.34 -11.08
CA LYS A 322 9.63 -26.70 -11.51
C LYS A 322 8.12 -26.99 -11.35
N LYS A 323 7.52 -26.56 -10.23
CA LYS A 323 6.08 -26.75 -9.97
C LYS A 323 5.22 -25.86 -10.85
N LEU A 324 5.72 -24.67 -11.18
CA LEU A 324 5.06 -23.70 -12.05
C LEU A 324 5.18 -24.07 -13.53
N ARG A 325 5.87 -25.18 -13.86
CA ARG A 325 6.15 -25.62 -15.23
C ARG A 325 6.78 -24.50 -16.07
N ALA A 326 7.69 -23.73 -15.46
CA ALA A 326 8.43 -22.66 -16.12
C ALA A 326 9.11 -23.14 -17.42
N ASP A 327 9.51 -24.41 -17.46
CA ASP A 327 10.17 -25.06 -18.60
C ASP A 327 9.30 -25.11 -19.88
N LEU A 328 7.96 -25.11 -19.77
CA LEU A 328 7.07 -25.03 -20.94
C LEU A 328 7.11 -23.67 -21.65
N TYR A 329 7.50 -22.60 -20.95
CA TYR A 329 7.55 -21.25 -21.52
C TYR A 329 8.83 -21.03 -22.34
N ASN A 330 9.87 -21.87 -22.18
CA ASN A 330 11.08 -21.82 -23.00
C ASN A 330 10.82 -22.14 -24.48
N ASN A 331 9.74 -22.87 -24.81
CA ASN A 331 9.63 -23.57 -26.09
C ASN A 331 8.78 -22.86 -27.17
N ILE A 332 8.11 -21.74 -26.87
CA ILE A 332 7.16 -21.15 -27.85
C ILE A 332 7.43 -19.66 -28.15
N CYS A 333 7.83 -18.83 -27.19
CA CYS A 333 8.05 -17.39 -27.43
C CYS A 333 9.50 -16.93 -27.29
N ASP A 334 10.28 -17.50 -26.37
CA ASP A 334 11.64 -17.00 -26.07
C ASP A 334 12.68 -17.35 -27.15
N ALA A 335 12.41 -18.32 -28.02
CA ALA A 335 13.30 -18.70 -29.12
C ALA A 335 13.24 -17.71 -30.32
N LEU A 336 12.22 -16.86 -30.40
CA LEU A 336 12.05 -15.89 -31.49
C LEU A 336 12.71 -14.54 -31.20
N ASP A 337 12.87 -14.15 -29.93
CA ASP A 337 13.22 -12.76 -29.58
C ASP A 337 14.71 -12.49 -29.35
N ARG A 338 15.56 -13.47 -29.05
CA ARG A 338 16.85 -13.17 -28.39
C ARG A 338 18.02 -14.03 -28.82
N GLY A 339 18.65 -13.66 -29.93
CA GLY A 339 19.99 -14.14 -30.31
C GLY A 339 21.11 -13.73 -29.33
N ASP A 340 20.98 -14.09 -28.04
CA ASP A 340 21.96 -13.85 -27.00
C ASP A 340 22.91 -15.06 -26.86
N THR A 341 24.21 -14.81 -27.03
CA THR A 341 25.29 -15.82 -27.07
C THR A 341 26.25 -15.79 -25.88
N ASP A 342 26.01 -14.97 -24.86
CA ASP A 342 26.95 -14.83 -23.73
C ASP A 342 26.46 -15.52 -22.44
N ALA A 343 27.12 -16.63 -22.09
CA ALA A 343 26.83 -17.44 -20.91
C ALA A 343 27.36 -16.85 -19.59
N LYS A 344 28.20 -15.80 -19.61
CA LYS A 344 28.80 -15.21 -18.39
C LYS A 344 27.91 -14.20 -17.65
N SER A 345 26.84 -13.72 -18.28
CA SER A 345 25.90 -12.72 -17.71
C SER A 345 24.62 -13.34 -17.13
N ILE A 346 24.44 -14.65 -17.24
CA ILE A 346 23.20 -15.36 -16.92
C ILE A 346 23.22 -15.78 -15.44
N GLY A 347 22.72 -14.91 -14.56
CA GLY A 347 22.15 -15.38 -13.30
C GLY A 347 21.04 -16.39 -13.57
N THR A 348 20.67 -17.23 -12.59
CA THR A 348 19.60 -18.24 -12.76
C THR A 348 18.35 -17.60 -13.37
N ARG A 349 18.01 -17.96 -14.62
CA ARG A 349 16.87 -17.40 -15.35
C ARG A 349 15.58 -17.85 -14.65
N VAL A 350 14.84 -16.90 -14.10
CA VAL A 350 13.55 -17.13 -13.45
C VAL A 350 12.46 -16.61 -14.37
N ILE A 351 11.53 -17.48 -14.77
CA ILE A 351 10.40 -17.12 -15.61
C ILE A 351 9.23 -16.74 -14.70
N LEU A 352 8.68 -15.55 -14.92
CA LEU A 352 7.43 -15.14 -14.28
C LEU A 352 6.26 -15.76 -15.07
N PRO A 353 5.42 -16.59 -14.43
CA PRO A 353 4.26 -17.17 -15.11
C PRO A 353 3.20 -16.10 -15.38
N SER A 354 2.28 -16.34 -16.32
CA SER A 354 1.16 -15.43 -16.58
C SER A 354 0.21 -15.28 -15.39
N SER A 355 0.25 -16.19 -14.41
CA SER A 355 -0.45 -16.05 -13.13
C SER A 355 0.14 -14.94 -12.23
N PHE A 356 1.31 -14.41 -12.53
CA PHE A 356 1.88 -13.26 -11.83
C PHE A 356 1.30 -11.96 -12.38
N THR A 357 0.26 -11.46 -11.72
CA THR A 357 -0.46 -10.22 -12.09
C THR A 357 0.49 -9.06 -12.35
N ALA A 358 0.23 -8.29 -13.41
CA ALA A 358 1.04 -7.17 -13.88
C ALA A 358 2.47 -7.53 -14.37
N GLY A 359 2.84 -8.82 -14.40
CA GLY A 359 4.05 -9.27 -15.08
C GLY A 359 3.94 -9.20 -16.61
N PRO A 360 5.07 -9.26 -17.35
CA PRO A 360 5.06 -9.18 -18.82
C PRO A 360 4.15 -10.24 -19.48
N GLN A 361 4.23 -11.49 -19.02
CA GLN A 361 3.42 -12.59 -19.53
C GLN A 361 1.93 -12.41 -19.22
N TYR A 362 1.60 -11.92 -18.02
CA TYR A 362 0.22 -11.58 -17.66
C TYR A 362 -0.33 -10.50 -18.59
N MET A 363 0.43 -9.43 -18.83
CA MET A 363 0.00 -8.34 -19.69
C MET A 363 -0.17 -8.79 -21.15
N SER A 364 0.76 -9.61 -21.65
CA SER A 364 0.66 -10.20 -22.99
C SER A 364 -0.55 -11.10 -23.14
N GLU A 365 -0.82 -11.98 -22.16
CA GLU A 365 -2.00 -12.86 -22.16
C GLU A 365 -3.29 -12.03 -22.17
N LYS A 366 -3.43 -11.05 -21.27
CA LYS A 366 -4.63 -10.20 -21.19
C LYS A 366 -4.83 -9.35 -22.45
N TYR A 367 -3.74 -8.89 -23.06
CA TYR A 367 -3.80 -8.19 -24.35
C TYR A 367 -4.28 -9.12 -25.46
N HIS A 368 -3.73 -10.33 -25.57
CA HIS A 368 -4.17 -11.31 -26.57
C HIS A 368 -5.64 -11.71 -26.38
N ASP A 369 -6.07 -11.93 -25.13
CA ASP A 369 -7.48 -12.20 -24.80
C ASP A 369 -8.39 -11.06 -25.30
N ALA A 370 -8.03 -9.80 -25.01
CA ALA A 370 -8.79 -8.63 -25.43
C ALA A 370 -8.83 -8.50 -26.96
N ILE A 371 -7.71 -8.69 -27.65
CA ILE A 371 -7.65 -8.66 -29.12
C ILE A 371 -8.47 -9.79 -29.74
N ALA A 372 -8.43 -11.01 -29.18
CA ALA A 372 -9.24 -12.12 -29.65
C ALA A 372 -10.75 -11.83 -29.54
N ILE A 373 -11.18 -11.24 -28.41
CA ILE A 373 -12.56 -10.78 -28.21
C ILE A 373 -12.92 -9.72 -29.26
N CYS A 374 -12.09 -8.69 -29.46
CA CYS A 374 -12.33 -7.66 -30.47
C CYS A 374 -12.37 -8.24 -31.90
N ARG A 375 -11.54 -9.23 -32.23
CA ARG A 375 -11.55 -9.87 -33.56
C ARG A 375 -12.80 -10.72 -33.78
N TRP A 376 -13.34 -11.32 -32.73
CA TRP A 376 -14.54 -12.14 -32.81
C TRP A 376 -15.82 -11.30 -32.87
N PHE A 377 -15.94 -10.29 -32.00
CA PHE A 377 -17.15 -9.47 -31.86
C PHE A 377 -17.11 -8.14 -32.62
N GLY A 378 -15.98 -7.78 -33.23
CA GLY A 378 -15.78 -6.47 -33.84
C GLY A 378 -15.58 -5.36 -32.82
N ASN A 379 -15.93 -4.13 -33.22
CA ASN A 379 -15.79 -2.96 -32.35
C ASN A 379 -16.77 -3.03 -31.16
N PRO A 380 -16.35 -2.59 -29.96
CA PRO A 380 -17.24 -2.51 -28.81
C PRO A 380 -18.35 -1.49 -29.04
N HIS A 381 -19.52 -1.76 -28.48
CA HIS A 381 -20.69 -0.89 -28.59
C HIS A 381 -20.62 0.29 -27.62
N LEU A 382 -20.07 0.07 -26.42
CA LEU A 382 -19.84 1.13 -25.43
C LEU A 382 -18.42 1.07 -24.86
N PHE A 383 -17.86 2.27 -24.65
CA PHE A 383 -16.69 2.50 -23.82
C PHE A 383 -17.08 3.31 -22.60
N ILE A 384 -17.03 2.69 -21.42
CA ILE A 384 -17.47 3.27 -20.16
C ILE A 384 -16.25 3.51 -19.28
N THR A 385 -16.16 4.71 -18.70
CA THR A 385 -15.15 5.04 -17.71
C THR A 385 -15.80 5.25 -16.35
N VAL A 386 -15.32 4.55 -15.33
CA VAL A 386 -15.76 4.71 -13.94
C VAL A 386 -14.61 5.33 -13.17
N THR A 387 -14.84 6.45 -12.49
CA THR A 387 -13.84 7.10 -11.64
C THR A 387 -14.26 6.99 -10.18
N ALA A 388 -13.35 6.64 -9.28
CA ALA A 388 -13.67 6.61 -7.86
C ALA A 388 -14.04 7.99 -7.32
N ASN A 389 -15.01 8.03 -6.42
CA ASN A 389 -15.43 9.25 -5.73
C ASN A 389 -15.04 9.17 -4.26
N PRO A 390 -14.12 10.03 -3.76
CA PRO A 390 -13.72 10.02 -2.36
C PRO A 390 -14.84 10.49 -1.42
N ASN A 391 -15.92 11.07 -1.96
CA ASN A 391 -17.06 11.57 -1.19
C ASN A 391 -18.22 10.57 -1.09
N TRP A 392 -18.00 9.30 -1.42
CA TRP A 392 -19.04 8.28 -1.21
C TRP A 392 -19.37 8.14 0.28
N ASP A 393 -20.66 8.02 0.59
CA ASP A 393 -21.18 7.94 1.95
C ASP A 393 -20.53 6.80 2.74
N GLU A 394 -20.26 5.65 2.10
CA GLU A 394 -19.60 4.53 2.76
C GLU A 394 -18.24 4.89 3.37
N ILE A 395 -17.50 5.80 2.72
CA ILE A 395 -16.20 6.27 3.18
C ILE A 395 -16.40 7.27 4.30
N SER A 396 -17.25 8.29 4.09
CA SER A 396 -17.55 9.33 5.09
C SER A 396 -18.08 8.74 6.39
N GLU A 397 -19.09 7.87 6.33
CA GLU A 397 -19.66 7.16 7.48
C GLU A 397 -18.64 6.26 8.19
N HIS A 398 -17.68 5.69 7.45
CA HIS A 398 -16.63 4.87 8.06
C HIS A 398 -15.62 5.74 8.82
N LEU A 399 -15.25 6.89 8.27
CA LEU A 399 -14.32 7.84 8.90
C LEU A 399 -14.94 8.48 10.15
N GLU A 400 -16.22 8.88 10.09
CA GLU A 400 -16.94 9.50 11.21
C GLU A 400 -16.92 8.63 12.47
N LYS A 401 -16.96 7.30 12.33
CA LYS A 401 -16.97 6.37 13.47
C LYS A 401 -15.79 6.52 14.42
N TYR A 402 -14.64 6.99 13.94
CA TYR A 402 -13.44 7.16 14.76
C TYR A 402 -12.85 8.57 14.70
N GLY A 403 -13.59 9.54 14.13
CA GLY A 403 -13.13 10.92 13.95
C GLY A 403 -12.03 11.06 12.90
N GLY A 404 -12.07 10.27 11.82
CA GLY A 404 -11.19 10.43 10.67
C GLY A 404 -11.57 11.66 9.82
N GLU A 405 -10.59 12.41 9.32
CA GLU A 405 -10.86 13.69 8.65
C GLU A 405 -11.04 13.60 7.13
N SER A 406 -10.34 12.69 6.45
CA SER A 406 -10.28 12.70 4.98
C SER A 406 -10.13 11.30 4.40
N ALA A 407 -10.88 11.03 3.32
CA ALA A 407 -10.78 9.83 2.50
C ALA A 407 -9.34 9.57 2.03
N ASN A 408 -8.62 10.64 1.67
CA ASN A 408 -7.23 10.55 1.22
C ASN A 408 -6.27 10.04 2.31
N SER A 409 -6.64 10.10 3.60
CA SER A 409 -5.84 9.50 4.68
C SER A 409 -6.02 7.98 4.77
N ARG A 410 -6.99 7.42 4.04
CA ARG A 410 -7.41 6.02 4.05
C ARG A 410 -7.61 5.50 2.62
N PRO A 411 -6.53 5.42 1.82
CA PRO A 411 -6.60 4.93 0.44
C PRO A 411 -7.13 3.48 0.35
N ASP A 412 -6.97 2.70 1.41
CA ASP A 412 -7.56 1.36 1.50
C ASP A 412 -9.09 1.40 1.46
N LEU A 413 -9.73 2.39 2.08
CA LEU A 413 -11.19 2.55 2.04
C LEU A 413 -11.66 3.02 0.66
N GLU A 414 -10.95 3.96 0.03
CA GLU A 414 -11.28 4.44 -1.32
C GLU A 414 -11.27 3.30 -2.35
N VAL A 415 -10.23 2.45 -2.31
CA VAL A 415 -10.11 1.29 -3.22
C VAL A 415 -11.16 0.23 -2.91
N ARG A 416 -11.47 -0.04 -1.63
CA ARG A 416 -12.53 -1.00 -1.25
C ARG A 416 -13.90 -0.52 -1.72
N ALA A 417 -14.24 0.76 -1.51
CA ALA A 417 -15.51 1.33 -1.93
C ALA A 417 -15.63 1.31 -3.45
N PHE A 418 -14.56 1.71 -4.17
CA PHE A 418 -14.51 1.63 -5.62
C PHE A 418 -14.75 0.22 -6.13
N LYS A 419 -14.13 -0.78 -5.52
CA LYS A 419 -14.31 -2.17 -5.93
C LYS A 419 -15.76 -2.65 -5.73
N LEU A 420 -16.41 -2.26 -4.63
CA LEU A 420 -17.81 -2.59 -4.39
C LEU A 420 -18.73 -1.97 -5.44
N ARG A 421 -18.55 -0.68 -5.74
CA ARG A 421 -19.33 0.04 -6.76
C ARG A 421 -19.11 -0.52 -8.15
N LEU A 422 -17.86 -0.87 -8.48
CA LEU A 422 -17.54 -1.51 -9.75
C LEU A 422 -18.18 -2.91 -9.87
N ASP A 423 -18.12 -3.72 -8.81
CA ASP A 423 -18.73 -5.05 -8.82
C ASP A 423 -20.27 -5.02 -8.87
N GLU A 424 -20.88 -3.99 -8.32
CA GLU A 424 -22.30 -3.70 -8.50
C GLU A 424 -22.62 -3.33 -9.94
N LEU A 425 -21.92 -2.34 -10.50
CA LEU A 425 -22.10 -1.92 -11.89
C LEU A 425 -21.93 -3.09 -12.88
N MET A 426 -20.90 -3.92 -12.68
CA MET A 426 -20.65 -5.09 -13.52
C MET A 426 -21.73 -6.17 -13.39
N ARG A 427 -22.41 -6.27 -12.24
CA ARG A 427 -23.58 -7.15 -12.08
C ARG A 427 -24.78 -6.59 -12.83
N ASP A 428 -25.02 -5.29 -12.74
CA ASP A 428 -26.11 -4.61 -13.44
C ASP A 428 -25.97 -4.73 -14.95
N PHE A 429 -24.75 -4.60 -15.49
CA PHE A 429 -24.48 -4.86 -16.90
C PHE A 429 -24.82 -6.31 -17.28
N LYS A 430 -24.39 -7.30 -16.48
CA LYS A 430 -24.63 -8.72 -16.78
C LYS A 430 -26.10 -9.11 -16.85
N VAL A 431 -26.97 -8.47 -16.08
CA VAL A 431 -28.42 -8.76 -16.07
C VAL A 431 -29.22 -7.86 -17.00
N GLY A 432 -28.56 -6.88 -17.62
CA GLY A 432 -29.17 -5.94 -18.55
C GLY A 432 -30.03 -4.86 -17.87
N THR A 433 -29.64 -4.41 -16.68
CA THR A 433 -30.39 -3.39 -15.92
C THR A 433 -30.48 -2.06 -16.69
N PHE A 434 -29.35 -1.60 -17.24
CA PHE A 434 -29.23 -0.30 -17.90
C PHE A 434 -29.08 -0.40 -19.42
N PHE A 435 -28.43 -1.46 -19.87
CA PHE A 435 -28.10 -1.71 -21.27
C PHE A 435 -28.54 -3.12 -21.65
N PRO A 436 -28.64 -3.45 -22.95
CA PRO A 436 -28.84 -4.83 -23.37
C PRO A 436 -27.79 -5.76 -22.76
N ILE A 437 -28.17 -7.02 -22.56
CA ILE A 437 -27.29 -8.02 -21.96
C ILE A 437 -26.02 -8.13 -22.80
N PRO A 438 -24.81 -7.94 -22.21
CA PRO A 438 -23.57 -8.05 -22.94
C PRO A 438 -23.25 -9.51 -23.27
N GLU A 439 -22.77 -9.73 -24.48
CA GLU A 439 -22.20 -10.98 -24.96
C GLU A 439 -20.72 -11.10 -24.58
N ALA A 440 -20.00 -9.98 -24.55
CA ALA A 440 -18.63 -9.90 -24.06
C ALA A 440 -18.39 -8.60 -23.28
N VAL A 441 -17.48 -8.68 -22.30
CA VAL A 441 -17.04 -7.53 -21.50
C VAL A 441 -15.53 -7.63 -21.26
N VAL A 442 -14.82 -6.54 -21.52
CA VAL A 442 -13.40 -6.39 -21.19
C VAL A 442 -13.26 -5.14 -20.35
N TYR A 443 -12.53 -5.19 -19.24
CA TYR A 443 -12.20 -3.98 -18.51
C TYR A 443 -10.81 -4.03 -17.91
N THR A 444 -10.23 -2.85 -17.71
CA THR A 444 -9.00 -2.64 -16.96
C THR A 444 -9.25 -1.66 -15.84
N ILE A 445 -8.53 -1.82 -14.73
CA ILE A 445 -8.49 -0.85 -13.64
C ILE A 445 -7.09 -0.25 -13.66
N GLU A 446 -7.03 1.07 -13.77
CA GLU A 446 -5.79 1.82 -13.58
C GLU A 446 -5.92 2.80 -12.41
N PHE A 447 -4.81 3.43 -12.07
CA PHE A 447 -4.76 4.54 -11.13
C PHE A 447 -4.27 5.75 -11.91
N GLN A 448 -5.15 6.72 -12.19
CA GLN A 448 -4.73 7.94 -12.89
C GLN A 448 -3.68 8.67 -12.05
N LYS A 449 -2.91 9.57 -12.68
CA LYS A 449 -1.92 10.42 -11.98
C LYS A 449 -2.48 11.09 -10.72
N ARG A 450 -3.80 11.32 -10.65
CA ARG A 450 -4.53 11.92 -9.51
C ARG A 450 -4.71 11.00 -8.30
N GLY A 451 -4.29 9.73 -8.37
CA GLY A 451 -4.17 8.79 -7.24
C GLY A 451 -5.38 7.90 -6.98
N LEU A 452 -6.55 8.22 -7.54
CA LEU A 452 -7.78 7.44 -7.39
C LEU A 452 -7.89 6.34 -8.47
N PRO A 453 -8.46 5.17 -8.14
CA PRO A 453 -8.66 4.12 -9.12
C PRO A 453 -9.76 4.51 -10.10
N HIS A 454 -9.61 4.02 -11.33
CA HIS A 454 -10.59 4.16 -12.38
C HIS A 454 -10.64 2.90 -13.24
N ALA A 455 -11.81 2.61 -13.79
CA ALA A 455 -12.01 1.48 -14.68
C ALA A 455 -12.35 1.97 -16.08
N HIS A 456 -11.77 1.31 -17.08
CA HIS A 456 -12.13 1.43 -18.48
C HIS A 456 -12.79 0.12 -18.91
N ILE A 457 -14.03 0.20 -19.37
CA ILE A 457 -14.89 -0.95 -19.64
C ILE A 457 -15.35 -0.89 -21.10
N LEU A 458 -15.22 -2.00 -21.80
CA LEU A 458 -15.72 -2.24 -23.16
C LEU A 458 -16.86 -3.25 -23.09
N LEU A 459 -18.00 -2.92 -23.71
CA LEU A 459 -19.18 -3.78 -23.76
C LEU A 459 -19.53 -4.15 -25.20
N TRP A 460 -19.85 -5.43 -25.42
CA TRP A 460 -20.48 -5.92 -26.64
C TRP A 460 -21.86 -6.48 -26.32
N PHE A 461 -22.92 -5.97 -26.94
CA PHE A 461 -24.29 -6.36 -26.66
C PHE A 461 -24.73 -7.58 -27.47
N ARG A 462 -25.48 -8.48 -26.84
CA ARG A 462 -26.04 -9.65 -27.51
C ARG A 462 -27.10 -9.23 -28.52
N GLY A 463 -26.99 -9.76 -29.75
CA GLY A 463 -27.98 -9.54 -30.80
C GLY A 463 -27.99 -8.11 -31.38
N PHE A 464 -26.98 -7.31 -31.05
CA PHE A 464 -26.82 -5.97 -31.59
C PHE A 464 -26.01 -6.06 -32.89
N THR A 465 -26.68 -5.96 -34.03
CA THR A 465 -26.07 -6.09 -35.36
C THR A 465 -26.19 -4.83 -36.22
N GLN A 466 -26.80 -3.78 -35.66
CA GLN A 466 -27.05 -2.52 -36.37
C GLN A 466 -25.88 -1.55 -36.16
N GLU A 467 -25.55 -0.76 -37.19
CA GLU A 467 -24.64 0.38 -37.03
C GLU A 467 -25.25 1.40 -36.06
N ALA A 468 -24.38 2.09 -35.30
CA ALA A 468 -24.83 3.13 -34.39
C ALA A 468 -25.52 4.26 -35.18
N THR A 469 -26.75 4.59 -34.81
CA THR A 469 -27.50 5.75 -35.32
C THR A 469 -27.70 6.75 -34.18
N PRO A 470 -27.92 8.05 -34.48
CA PRO A 470 -28.25 9.04 -33.45
C PRO A 470 -29.38 8.59 -32.51
N SER A 471 -30.46 8.03 -33.07
CA SER A 471 -31.60 7.52 -32.28
C SER A 471 -31.21 6.37 -31.34
N ILE A 472 -30.28 5.50 -31.72
CA ILE A 472 -29.76 4.44 -30.85
C ILE A 472 -28.91 5.05 -29.71
N ILE A 473 -28.09 6.05 -30.02
CA ILE A 473 -27.25 6.73 -29.03
C ILE A 473 -28.14 7.43 -28.00
N ASP A 474 -29.12 8.20 -28.46
CA ASP A 474 -30.03 8.97 -27.62
C ASP A 474 -30.90 8.09 -26.72
N HIS A 475 -31.12 6.82 -27.11
CA HIS A 475 -31.83 5.85 -26.27
C HIS A 475 -31.05 5.47 -25.00
N TYR A 476 -29.72 5.53 -25.04
CA TYR A 476 -28.85 5.11 -23.93
C TYR A 476 -28.07 6.25 -23.29
N ILE A 477 -27.83 7.34 -24.02
CA ILE A 477 -26.96 8.44 -23.63
C ILE A 477 -27.72 9.74 -23.86
N SER A 478 -27.83 10.56 -22.82
CA SER A 478 -28.32 11.93 -22.94
C SER A 478 -27.24 12.91 -22.49
N ALA A 479 -27.10 14.01 -23.24
CA ALA A 479 -26.28 15.16 -22.88
C ALA A 479 -27.13 16.33 -22.32
N GLU A 480 -28.44 16.12 -22.15
CA GLU A 480 -29.33 17.11 -21.55
C GLU A 480 -29.13 17.18 -20.05
N ILE A 481 -29.35 18.37 -19.49
CA ILE A 481 -29.42 18.54 -18.05
C ILE A 481 -30.84 18.13 -17.63
N PRO A 482 -31.01 17.11 -16.75
CA PRO A 482 -32.33 16.68 -16.31
C PRO A 482 -33.13 17.84 -15.69
N ASP A 483 -34.46 17.81 -15.77
CA ASP A 483 -35.25 18.90 -15.20
C ASP A 483 -35.21 18.89 -13.66
N ARG A 484 -35.04 20.06 -13.07
CA ARG A 484 -34.80 20.20 -11.62
C ARG A 484 -36.00 19.83 -10.77
N GLU A 485 -37.22 20.02 -11.28
CA GLU A 485 -38.44 19.76 -10.53
C GLU A 485 -38.85 18.28 -10.61
N THR A 486 -38.61 17.64 -11.75
CA THR A 486 -39.00 16.25 -12.01
C THR A 486 -37.89 15.23 -11.71
N ASP A 487 -36.63 15.57 -11.94
CA ASP A 487 -35.45 14.75 -11.63
C ASP A 487 -34.34 15.58 -10.98
N ARG A 488 -34.59 15.98 -9.74
CA ARG A 488 -33.66 16.77 -8.95
C ARG A 488 -32.32 16.05 -8.72
N GLU A 489 -32.35 14.73 -8.54
CA GLU A 489 -31.13 13.94 -8.30
C GLU A 489 -30.24 13.92 -9.55
N GLY A 490 -30.81 13.62 -10.72
CA GLY A 490 -30.11 13.69 -11.99
C GLY A 490 -29.58 15.09 -12.28
N PHE A 491 -30.38 16.14 -12.04
CA PHE A 491 -29.96 17.52 -12.18
C PHE A 491 -28.73 17.84 -11.31
N ASP A 492 -28.79 17.50 -10.01
CA ASP A 492 -27.70 17.77 -9.07
C ASP A 492 -26.42 16.99 -9.43
N LEU A 493 -26.54 15.74 -9.89
CA LEU A 493 -25.41 14.90 -10.32
C LEU A 493 -24.77 15.41 -11.61
N VAL A 494 -25.57 15.72 -12.64
CA VAL A 494 -25.08 16.27 -13.92
C VAL A 494 -24.43 17.63 -13.68
N GLN A 495 -25.06 18.51 -12.92
CA GLN A 495 -24.51 19.83 -12.58
C GLN A 495 -23.15 19.71 -11.87
N ARG A 496 -23.01 18.75 -10.96
CA ARG A 496 -21.80 18.57 -10.15
C ARG A 496 -20.66 17.89 -10.91
N HIS A 497 -20.96 16.92 -11.77
CA HIS A 497 -19.96 16.00 -12.32
C HIS A 497 -19.74 16.13 -13.83
N MET A 498 -20.70 16.65 -14.59
CA MET A 498 -20.68 16.64 -16.06
C MET A 498 -20.58 18.04 -16.68
N ILE A 499 -20.57 19.11 -15.87
CA ILE A 499 -20.44 20.48 -16.36
C ILE A 499 -18.97 20.92 -16.43
N HIS A 500 -18.57 21.43 -17.60
CA HIS A 500 -17.28 22.10 -17.75
C HIS A 500 -17.33 23.47 -17.05
N GLY A 501 -16.50 23.64 -16.02
CA GLY A 501 -16.39 24.93 -15.33
C GLY A 501 -15.88 26.06 -16.24
N PRO A 502 -16.01 27.34 -15.81
CA PRO A 502 -15.55 28.48 -16.58
C PRO A 502 -14.05 28.35 -16.92
N CYS A 503 -13.68 28.64 -18.16
CA CYS A 503 -12.31 28.67 -18.65
C CYS A 503 -12.15 29.76 -19.72
N GLY A 504 -11.04 29.81 -20.44
CA GLY A 504 -10.77 30.86 -21.41
C GLY A 504 -10.52 32.19 -20.71
N ASP A 505 -11.06 33.26 -21.28
CA ASP A 505 -10.97 34.60 -20.69
C ASP A 505 -11.73 34.72 -19.37
N SER A 506 -12.80 33.95 -19.17
CA SER A 506 -13.57 33.94 -17.93
C SER A 506 -12.76 33.38 -16.75
N ARG A 507 -11.81 32.47 -17.01
CA ARG A 507 -10.89 31.94 -15.98
C ARG A 507 -9.63 31.36 -16.60
N LYS A 508 -8.61 32.21 -16.76
CA LYS A 508 -7.31 31.85 -17.34
C LYS A 508 -6.51 30.85 -16.50
N SER A 509 -6.83 30.73 -15.20
CA SER A 509 -6.20 29.80 -14.26
C SER A 509 -6.85 28.40 -14.21
N SER A 510 -7.85 28.13 -15.05
CA SER A 510 -8.52 26.82 -15.06
C SER A 510 -7.55 25.71 -15.50
N PRO A 511 -7.62 24.49 -14.91
CA PRO A 511 -6.70 23.39 -15.21
C PRO A 511 -6.68 22.94 -16.68
N CYS A 512 -7.73 23.24 -17.44
CA CYS A 512 -7.82 22.94 -18.86
C CYS A 512 -7.09 23.95 -19.76
N MET A 513 -6.60 25.07 -19.22
CA MET A 513 -5.96 26.14 -19.98
C MET A 513 -4.49 25.84 -20.24
N GLU A 514 -4.09 25.88 -21.50
CA GLU A 514 -2.70 25.77 -21.94
C GLU A 514 -2.43 26.82 -23.01
N LYS A 515 -1.34 27.59 -22.87
CA LYS A 515 -0.97 28.68 -23.80
C LYS A 515 -2.14 29.65 -24.11
N GLY A 516 -2.96 29.95 -23.09
CA GLY A 516 -4.09 30.88 -23.21
C GLY A 516 -5.33 30.31 -23.91
N LYS A 517 -5.36 29.02 -24.27
CA LYS A 517 -6.52 28.35 -24.88
C LYS A 517 -6.96 27.15 -24.05
N CYS A 518 -8.25 26.84 -24.09
CA CYS A 518 -8.77 25.62 -23.46
C CYS A 518 -8.34 24.40 -24.31
N THR A 519 -7.58 23.49 -23.73
CA THR A 519 -7.13 22.24 -24.37
C THR A 519 -8.27 21.30 -24.78
N LYS A 520 -9.48 21.55 -24.27
CA LYS A 520 -10.71 20.81 -24.58
C LYS A 520 -11.64 21.56 -25.54
N ASN A 521 -11.17 22.69 -26.08
CA ASN A 521 -11.89 23.52 -27.05
C ASN A 521 -13.26 24.02 -26.55
N PHE A 522 -13.38 24.34 -25.26
CA PHE A 522 -14.57 25.01 -24.73
C PHE A 522 -14.48 26.54 -24.89
N PRO A 523 -15.63 27.23 -25.07
CA PRO A 523 -16.97 26.65 -25.21
C PRO A 523 -17.15 25.98 -26.58
N LYS A 524 -17.84 24.84 -26.60
CA LYS A 524 -18.24 24.16 -27.84
C LYS A 524 -19.54 24.80 -28.37
N PRO A 525 -19.76 24.83 -29.69
CA PRO A 525 -21.04 25.26 -30.24
C PRO A 525 -22.16 24.36 -29.72
N PHE A 526 -23.33 24.95 -29.50
CA PHE A 526 -24.53 24.20 -29.13
C PHE A 526 -24.92 23.26 -30.28
N ALA A 527 -25.28 22.02 -29.95
CA ALA A 527 -25.79 21.04 -30.90
C ALA A 527 -27.20 20.64 -30.46
N GLN A 528 -28.19 20.81 -31.33
CA GLN A 528 -29.58 20.48 -31.04
C GLN A 528 -29.90 18.99 -31.20
N GLU A 529 -29.11 18.28 -32.01
CA GLU A 529 -29.29 16.87 -32.32
C GLU A 529 -27.96 16.13 -32.26
N THR A 530 -28.04 14.82 -31.97
CA THR A 530 -26.88 13.93 -32.01
C THR A 530 -26.43 13.72 -33.44
N SER A 531 -25.14 13.94 -33.70
CA SER A 531 -24.50 13.71 -34.99
C SER A 531 -23.33 12.73 -34.83
N ILE A 532 -23.10 11.92 -35.87
CA ILE A 532 -21.99 10.96 -35.91
C ILE A 532 -21.04 11.44 -37.00
N ASP A 533 -19.87 11.92 -36.58
CA ASP A 533 -18.80 12.30 -37.50
C ASP A 533 -18.20 11.03 -38.13
N LYS A 534 -17.99 11.05 -39.45
CA LYS A 534 -17.17 10.03 -40.11
C LYS A 534 -15.72 10.27 -39.69
N SER A 535 -15.18 9.33 -38.90
CA SER A 535 -13.81 9.35 -38.39
C SER A 535 -12.77 9.32 -39.50
#